data_AF-A0A9E8MWS3-F1
#
_entry.id   AF-A0A9E8MWS3-F1
#
_cell.length_a   1.000
_cell.length_b   1.000
_cell.length_c   1.000
_cell.angle_alpha   90.00
_cell.angle_beta   90.00
_cell.angle_gamma   90.00
#
_symmetry.space_group_name_H-M   'P 1'
#
loop_
_entity.id
_entity.type
_entity.pdbx_description
1 polymer ?
#
loop_
_entity_poly.entity_id
_entity_poly.type
_entity_poly.pdbx_seq_one_letter_code
_entity_poly.pdbx_strand_id
1 'polypeptide(L)'
;MKYLKIIIILTLFYSCKTENKNEFFEINLTEKTVVGISPDSIQIAEMKKEYGEDDFYTIADDVMWYNGQMLEVIDSLKIQFVHTDKRLVRIITPNDRIEINNDTSQVKWRYIYFNGKETLEKDVFEIIDLNKFYE
;
A
#
# COMPACT_ATOMS: atom_id res chain seq x y z
N MET A 1 -23.24 47.04 -34.27
CA MET A 1 -22.36 46.92 -33.08
C MET A 1 -23.05 46.07 -32.04
N LYS A 2 -22.36 45.04 -31.54
CA LYS A 2 -22.40 44.57 -30.14
C LYS A 2 -23.71 43.85 -29.69
N TYR A 3 -23.77 42.57 -29.31
CA TYR A 3 -22.77 41.55 -29.00
C TYR A 3 -23.40 40.15 -29.17
N LEU A 4 -22.59 39.25 -29.69
CA LEU A 4 -22.74 37.82 -29.73
C LEU A 4 -22.69 37.26 -28.29
N LYS A 5 -23.82 36.80 -27.74
CA LYS A 5 -23.83 36.06 -26.46
C LYS A 5 -23.57 34.59 -26.74
N ILE A 6 -22.29 34.23 -26.85
CA ILE A 6 -21.82 32.85 -26.72
C ILE A 6 -22.00 32.46 -25.25
N ILE A 7 -22.97 31.59 -24.96
CA ILE A 7 -23.09 30.90 -23.68
C ILE A 7 -22.22 29.64 -23.80
N ILE A 8 -20.97 29.74 -23.33
CA ILE A 8 -20.11 28.57 -23.09
C ILE A 8 -20.63 27.91 -21.82
N ILE A 9 -21.43 26.86 -21.98
CA ILE A 9 -21.72 25.91 -20.91
C ILE A 9 -20.44 25.08 -20.74
N LEU A 10 -19.61 25.49 -19.78
CA LEU A 10 -18.43 24.74 -19.35
C LEU A 10 -18.93 23.50 -18.59
N THR A 11 -19.26 22.43 -19.31
CA THR A 11 -19.47 21.11 -18.68
C THR A 11 -18.11 20.58 -18.25
N LEU A 12 -17.68 21.00 -17.06
CA LEU A 12 -16.69 20.28 -16.28
C LEU A 12 -17.31 18.93 -15.91
N PHE A 13 -17.17 17.96 -16.80
CA PHE A 13 -17.21 16.56 -16.42
C PHE A 13 -15.98 16.32 -15.53
N TYR A 14 -16.11 16.66 -14.25
CA TYR A 14 -15.35 15.98 -13.22
C TYR A 14 -15.76 14.51 -13.30
N SER A 15 -15.05 13.76 -14.14
CA SER A 15 -15.01 12.32 -14.04
C SER A 15 -14.22 12.00 -12.77
N CYS A 16 -14.84 12.23 -11.61
CA CYS A 16 -14.52 11.43 -10.44
C CYS A 16 -14.93 10.02 -10.82
N LYS A 17 -13.99 9.21 -11.30
CA LYS A 17 -14.13 7.77 -11.24
C LYS A 17 -14.28 7.44 -9.76
N THR A 18 -15.51 7.24 -9.32
CA THR A 18 -15.79 6.66 -8.02
C THR A 18 -15.11 5.30 -8.01
N GLU A 19 -14.03 5.16 -7.24
CA GLU A 19 -13.43 3.85 -6.99
C GLU A 19 -14.52 2.94 -6.43
N ASN A 20 -14.74 1.83 -7.13
CA ASN A 20 -15.76 0.87 -6.76
C ASN A 20 -15.25 0.17 -5.49
N LYS A 21 -15.82 0.50 -4.33
CA LYS A 21 -15.31 0.09 -3.00
C LYS A 21 -15.17 -1.43 -2.79
N ASN A 22 -15.69 -2.25 -3.71
CA ASN A 22 -15.70 -3.71 -3.64
C ASN A 22 -14.79 -4.37 -4.68
N GLU A 23 -14.05 -3.61 -5.47
CA GLU A 23 -13.10 -4.16 -6.44
C GLU A 23 -11.73 -4.34 -5.78
N PHE A 24 -11.13 -5.51 -5.99
CA PHE A 24 -9.78 -5.78 -5.50
C PHE A 24 -8.76 -5.15 -6.42
N PHE A 25 -7.78 -4.47 -5.84
CA PHE A 25 -6.55 -4.11 -6.53
C PHE A 25 -5.68 -5.37 -6.64
N GLU A 26 -5.50 -5.86 -7.87
CA GLU A 26 -4.74 -7.10 -8.11
C GLU A 26 -3.26 -6.82 -8.33
N ILE A 27 -2.42 -7.61 -7.67
CA ILE A 27 -0.97 -7.61 -7.82
C ILE A 27 -0.56 -9.03 -8.21
N ASN A 28 0.01 -9.17 -9.41
CA ASN A 28 0.51 -10.45 -9.91
C ASN A 28 2.01 -10.53 -9.65
N LEU A 29 2.46 -11.56 -8.94
CA LEU A 29 3.86 -11.78 -8.58
C LEU A 29 4.38 -13.05 -9.22
N THR A 30 5.51 -12.96 -9.93
CA THR A 30 6.17 -14.10 -10.58
C THR A 30 7.61 -14.31 -10.11
N GLU A 31 8.15 -13.37 -9.36
CA GLU A 31 9.52 -13.37 -8.85
C GLU A 31 9.55 -12.89 -7.39
N LYS A 32 10.72 -12.91 -6.74
CA LYS A 32 10.82 -12.48 -5.33
C LYS A 32 10.41 -11.02 -5.20
N THR A 33 9.36 -10.77 -4.41
CA THR A 33 8.79 -9.43 -4.26
C THR A 33 8.30 -9.21 -2.85
N VAL A 34 8.57 -8.03 -2.30
CA VAL A 34 7.91 -7.50 -1.11
C VAL A 34 6.80 -6.55 -1.55
N VAL A 35 5.60 -6.76 -1.02
CA VAL A 35 4.45 -5.86 -1.20
C VAL A 35 4.23 -5.11 0.11
N GLY A 36 4.39 -3.79 0.08
CA GLY A 36 4.04 -2.89 1.18
C GLY A 36 2.64 -2.31 1.00
N ILE A 37 1.78 -2.48 1.99
CA ILE A 37 0.41 -1.95 2.02
C ILE A 37 0.33 -0.92 3.14
N SER A 38 0.05 0.34 2.82
CA SER A 38 -0.12 1.42 3.79
C SER A 38 -1.58 1.80 4.00
N PRO A 39 -1.93 2.46 5.11
CA PRO A 39 -3.24 3.07 5.25
C PRO A 39 -3.46 4.15 4.19
N ASP A 40 -4.68 4.26 3.67
CA ASP A 40 -5.08 5.36 2.79
C ASP A 40 -5.37 6.65 3.59
N SER A 41 -5.68 7.73 2.89
CA SER A 41 -5.99 9.02 3.52
C SER A 41 -7.18 8.99 4.49
N ILE A 42 -8.18 8.12 4.26
CA ILE A 42 -9.36 7.98 5.12
C ILE A 42 -8.94 7.26 6.41
N GLN A 43 -8.22 6.15 6.27
CA GLN A 43 -7.69 5.39 7.40
C GLN A 43 -6.73 6.22 8.24
N ILE A 44 -5.86 7.03 7.60
CA ILE A 44 -4.98 7.97 8.30
C ILE A 44 -5.79 8.98 9.11
N ALA A 45 -6.86 9.54 8.55
CA ALA A 45 -7.72 10.48 9.26
C ALA A 45 -8.45 9.81 10.46
N GLU A 46 -8.90 8.57 10.29
CA GLU A 46 -9.49 7.77 11.37
C GLU A 46 -8.49 7.48 12.48
N MET A 47 -7.28 7.05 12.14
CA MET A 47 -6.20 6.77 13.10
C MET A 47 -5.79 8.02 13.88
N LYS A 48 -5.65 9.18 13.22
CA LYS A 48 -5.38 10.45 13.91
C LYS A 48 -6.47 10.82 14.91
N LYS A 49 -7.72 10.53 14.57
CA LYS A 49 -8.86 10.78 15.46
C LYS A 49 -8.88 9.80 16.63
N GLU A 50 -8.49 8.54 16.41
CA GLU A 50 -8.48 7.49 17.42
C GLU A 50 -7.32 7.63 18.40
N TYR A 51 -6.11 7.87 17.90
CA TYR A 51 -4.88 7.91 18.70
C TYR A 51 -4.52 9.32 19.19
N GLY A 52 -5.01 10.35 18.51
CA GLY A 52 -4.48 11.71 18.63
C GLY A 52 -3.36 11.96 17.62
N GLU A 53 -3.21 13.22 17.19
CA GLU A 53 -2.26 13.55 16.12
C GLU A 53 -0.81 13.29 16.51
N ASP A 54 -0.39 13.70 17.72
CA ASP A 54 0.99 13.55 18.18
C ASP A 54 1.41 12.07 18.28
N ASP A 55 0.54 11.23 18.84
CA ASP A 55 0.78 9.79 18.96
C ASP A 55 0.78 9.12 17.58
N PHE A 56 -0.15 9.50 16.69
CA PHE A 56 -0.15 9.03 15.30
C PHE A 56 1.17 9.33 14.60
N TYR A 57 1.67 10.57 14.72
CA TYR A 57 2.90 10.97 14.07
C TYR A 57 4.13 10.27 14.66
N THR A 58 4.16 10.01 15.96
CA THR A 58 5.21 9.22 16.60
C THR A 58 5.25 7.80 16.02
N ILE A 59 4.10 7.13 15.94
CA ILE A 59 3.99 5.78 15.35
C ILE A 59 4.38 5.79 13.86
N ALA A 60 3.90 6.79 13.11
CA ALA A 60 4.19 6.89 11.69
C ALA A 60 5.69 7.09 11.43
N ASP A 61 6.38 7.88 12.26
CA ASP A 61 7.82 8.11 12.14
C ASP A 61 8.61 6.80 12.36
N ASP A 62 8.29 6.04 13.41
CA ASP A 62 8.91 4.73 13.67
C ASP A 62 8.70 3.77 12.49
N VAL A 63 7.47 3.66 11.98
CA VAL A 63 7.17 2.78 10.84
C VAL A 63 7.93 3.22 9.59
N MET A 64 8.03 4.52 9.32
CA MET A 64 8.78 5.04 8.17
C MET A 64 10.29 4.81 8.29
N TRP A 65 10.85 4.92 9.50
CA TRP A 65 12.24 4.57 9.78
C TRP A 65 12.52 3.11 9.45
N TYR A 66 11.73 2.18 9.99
CA TYR A 66 11.90 0.76 9.72
C TYR A 66 11.61 0.40 8.26
N ASN A 67 10.65 1.07 7.62
CA ASN A 67 10.43 0.92 6.19
C ASN A 67 11.68 1.30 5.38
N GLY A 68 12.37 2.39 5.75
CA GLY A 68 13.64 2.78 5.13
C GLY A 68 14.71 1.69 5.25
N GLN A 69 14.89 1.14 6.45
CA GLN A 69 15.83 0.04 6.70
C GLN A 69 15.47 -1.22 5.89
N MET A 70 14.19 -1.56 5.81
CA MET A 70 13.70 -2.67 4.99
C MET A 70 14.01 -2.45 3.50
N LEU A 71 13.78 -1.23 2.99
CA LEU A 71 14.07 -0.89 1.58
C LEU A 71 15.56 -1.07 1.24
N GLU A 72 16.48 -0.70 2.15
CA GLU A 72 17.91 -0.93 1.97
C GLU A 72 18.25 -2.43 1.87
N VAL A 73 17.65 -3.26 2.74
CA VAL A 73 17.87 -4.71 2.73
C VAL A 73 17.37 -5.33 1.43
N ILE A 74 16.13 -5.05 1.02
CA ILE A 74 15.57 -5.67 -0.19
C ILE A 74 16.29 -5.20 -1.45
N ASP A 75 16.77 -3.95 -1.50
CA ASP A 75 17.59 -3.45 -2.61
C ASP A 75 18.92 -4.21 -2.69
N SER A 76 19.60 -4.41 -1.55
CA SER A 76 20.85 -5.18 -1.49
C SER A 76 20.69 -6.62 -1.98
N LEU A 77 19.53 -7.22 -1.70
CA LEU A 77 19.16 -8.58 -2.13
C LEU A 77 18.55 -8.63 -3.53
N LYS A 78 18.38 -7.48 -4.20
CA LYS A 78 17.72 -7.33 -5.51
C LYS A 78 16.32 -7.92 -5.53
N ILE A 79 15.59 -7.78 -4.43
CA ILE A 79 14.19 -8.18 -4.29
C ILE A 79 13.32 -6.99 -4.72
N GLN A 80 12.32 -7.25 -5.56
CA GLN A 80 11.42 -6.21 -6.03
C GLN A 80 10.55 -5.66 -4.88
N PHE A 81 10.23 -4.38 -4.92
CA PHE A 81 9.25 -3.76 -4.02
C PHE A 81 8.04 -3.23 -4.79
N VAL A 82 6.84 -3.56 -4.33
CA VAL A 82 5.57 -3.01 -4.83
C VAL A 82 4.86 -2.35 -3.66
N HIS A 83 4.37 -1.13 -3.87
CA HIS A 83 3.65 -0.37 -2.85
C HIS A 83 2.21 -0.08 -3.29
N THR A 84 1.28 -0.10 -2.33
CA THR A 84 -0.11 0.31 -2.55
C THR A 84 -0.77 0.84 -1.27
N ASP A 85 -1.72 1.74 -1.43
CA ASP A 85 -2.61 2.24 -0.37
C ASP A 85 -4.05 1.71 -0.53
N LYS A 86 -4.28 0.77 -1.46
CA LYS A 86 -5.62 0.25 -1.73
C LYS A 86 -6.13 -0.60 -0.56
N ARG A 87 -7.41 -0.41 -0.24
CA ARG A 87 -8.05 -1.07 0.91
C ARG A 87 -8.28 -2.57 0.68
N LEU A 88 -8.68 -2.94 -0.54
CA LEU A 88 -8.86 -4.33 -0.95
C LEU A 88 -7.73 -4.70 -1.91
N VAL A 89 -6.84 -5.58 -1.48
CA VAL A 89 -5.69 -6.03 -2.26
C VAL A 89 -5.78 -7.53 -2.48
N ARG A 90 -5.54 -7.97 -3.71
CA ARG A 90 -5.42 -9.39 -4.04
C ARG A 90 -4.04 -9.64 -4.59
N ILE A 91 -3.26 -10.45 -3.89
CA ILE A 91 -1.94 -10.87 -4.35
C ILE A 91 -2.10 -12.25 -4.97
N ILE A 92 -1.67 -12.37 -6.23
CA ILE A 92 -1.78 -13.57 -7.04
C ILE A 92 -0.37 -14.03 -7.39
N THR A 93 -0.06 -15.27 -7.04
CA THR A 93 1.20 -15.95 -7.36
C THR A 93 0.90 -17.20 -8.21
N PRO A 94 1.91 -17.89 -8.77
CA PRO A 94 1.66 -19.12 -9.52
C PRO A 94 1.01 -20.24 -8.69
N ASN A 95 1.22 -20.24 -7.37
CA ASN A 95 0.83 -21.34 -6.48
C ASN A 95 -0.28 -20.96 -5.49
N ASP A 96 -0.54 -19.67 -5.32
CA ASP A 96 -1.38 -19.16 -4.23
C ASP A 96 -2.05 -17.83 -4.59
N ARG A 97 -3.14 -17.53 -3.90
CA ARG A 97 -3.88 -16.27 -3.97
C ARG A 97 -4.29 -15.87 -2.56
N ILE A 98 -3.88 -14.68 -2.16
CA ILE A 98 -4.29 -14.08 -0.89
C ILE A 98 -5.12 -12.82 -1.13
N GLU A 99 -6.12 -12.63 -0.28
CA GLU A 99 -6.99 -11.45 -0.29
C GLU A 99 -6.85 -10.71 1.03
N ILE A 100 -6.54 -9.43 0.94
CA ILE A 100 -6.29 -8.54 2.05
C ILE A 100 -7.36 -7.46 2.05
N ASN A 101 -8.04 -7.31 3.19
CA ASN A 101 -8.89 -6.18 3.47
C ASN A 101 -8.27 -5.34 4.60
N ASN A 102 -7.74 -4.18 4.24
CA ASN A 102 -7.07 -3.29 5.18
C ASN A 102 -8.04 -2.55 6.12
N ASP A 103 -9.35 -2.49 5.79
CA ASP A 103 -10.36 -1.92 6.69
C ASP A 103 -10.49 -2.74 7.96
N THR A 104 -10.53 -4.06 7.82
CA THR A 104 -10.76 -5.00 8.93
C THR A 104 -9.48 -5.42 9.64
N SER A 105 -8.31 -5.09 9.07
CA SER A 105 -7.02 -5.42 9.66
C SER A 105 -6.72 -4.55 10.89
N GLN A 106 -6.14 -5.14 11.94
CA GLN A 106 -5.58 -4.41 13.07
C GLN A 106 -4.23 -3.75 12.71
N VAL A 107 -3.45 -4.41 11.85
CA VAL A 107 -2.17 -3.90 11.35
C VAL A 107 -2.44 -3.09 10.09
N LYS A 108 -2.15 -1.78 10.12
CA LYS A 108 -2.44 -0.85 9.01
C LYS A 108 -1.30 -0.71 8.00
N TRP A 109 -0.05 -0.84 8.46
CA TRP A 109 1.13 -0.98 7.60
C TRP A 109 1.52 -2.45 7.54
N ARG A 110 1.30 -3.09 6.39
CA ARG A 110 1.53 -4.52 6.20
C ARG A 110 2.61 -4.76 5.16
N TYR A 111 3.35 -5.84 5.36
CA TYR A 111 4.37 -6.28 4.44
C TYR A 111 4.17 -7.76 4.11
N ILE A 112 4.10 -8.03 2.81
CA ILE A 112 3.92 -9.39 2.31
C ILE A 112 5.15 -9.74 1.47
N TYR A 113 5.85 -10.79 1.84
CA TYR A 113 7.01 -11.27 1.09
C TYR A 113 6.66 -12.55 0.33
N PHE A 114 6.74 -12.49 -1.00
CA PHE A 114 6.73 -13.66 -1.85
C PHE A 114 8.16 -14.09 -2.15
N ASN A 115 8.55 -15.30 -1.72
CA ASN A 115 9.93 -15.80 -1.84
C ASN A 115 10.21 -16.52 -3.18
N GLY A 116 9.26 -16.48 -4.12
CA GLY A 116 9.28 -17.23 -5.38
C GLY A 116 8.58 -18.60 -5.33
N LYS A 117 8.15 -19.04 -4.14
CA LYS A 117 7.43 -20.31 -3.93
C LYS A 117 6.11 -20.11 -3.18
N GLU A 118 6.17 -19.40 -2.06
CA GLU A 118 5.05 -19.16 -1.16
C GLU A 118 5.00 -17.69 -0.71
N THR A 119 3.83 -17.27 -0.26
CA THR A 119 3.57 -15.93 0.25
C THR A 119 3.62 -15.95 1.77
N LEU A 120 4.44 -15.08 2.35
CA LEU A 120 4.62 -14.94 3.79
C LEU A 120 4.22 -13.54 4.21
N GLU A 121 3.21 -13.42 5.08
CA GLU A 121 3.03 -12.18 5.82
C GLU A 121 4.12 -12.07 6.87
N LYS A 122 4.87 -10.97 6.82
CA LYS A 122 6.03 -10.73 7.66
C LYS A 122 5.92 -9.35 8.28
N ASP A 123 6.35 -9.21 9.52
CA ASP A 123 6.59 -7.89 10.05
C ASP A 123 7.83 -7.25 9.38
N VAL A 124 7.97 -5.93 9.50
CA VAL A 124 9.07 -5.20 8.88
C VAL A 124 10.44 -5.67 9.39
N PHE A 125 10.52 -6.12 10.65
CA PHE A 125 11.75 -6.59 11.28
C PHE A 125 12.20 -7.94 10.71
N GLU A 126 11.27 -8.85 10.47
CA GLU A 126 11.53 -10.13 9.82
C GLU A 126 12.04 -9.95 8.39
N ILE A 127 11.60 -8.91 7.67
CA ILE A 127 12.11 -8.59 6.34
C ILE A 127 13.51 -7.98 6.42
N ILE A 128 13.75 -7.08 7.37
CA ILE A 128 15.09 -6.51 7.63
C ILE A 128 16.10 -7.63 7.94
N ASP A 129 15.66 -8.65 8.68
CA ASP A 129 16.49 -9.81 9.04
C ASP A 129 16.77 -10.78 7.88
N LEU A 130 16.21 -10.57 6.67
CA LEU A 130 16.49 -11.43 5.52
C LEU A 130 17.98 -11.46 5.16
N ASN A 131 18.71 -10.37 5.36
CA ASN A 131 20.16 -10.32 5.08
C ASN A 131 20.94 -11.46 5.77
N LYS A 132 20.54 -11.86 6.98
CA LYS A 132 21.16 -12.95 7.75
C LYS A 132 21.06 -14.33 7.08
N PHE A 133 20.15 -14.51 6.14
CA PHE A 133 19.93 -15.78 5.44
C PHE A 133 20.54 -15.81 4.03
N TYR A 134 21.04 -14.68 3.54
CA TYR A 134 21.63 -14.54 2.20
C TYR A 134 23.14 -14.26 2.22
N GLU A 135 23.74 -14.13 3.41
CA GLU A 135 25.20 -14.20 3.65
C GLU A 135 25.68 -15.65 3.83
#